data_AF-A0A6B1XDC8-F1
#
_entry.id   AF-A0A6B1XDC8-F1
#
_cell.length_a   1.000
_cell.length_b   1.000
_cell.length_c   1.000
_cell.angle_alpha   90.00
_cell.angle_beta   90.00
_cell.angle_gamma   90.00
#
_symmetry.space_group_name_H-M   'P 1'
#
loop_
_entity.id
_entity.type
_entity.pdbx_description
1 polymer ?
#
loop_
_entity_poly.entity_id
_entity_poly.type
_entity_poly.pdbx_seq_one_letter_code
_entity_poly.pdbx_strand_id
1 'polypeptide(L)'
;KLGEQHRVYQVLLDYWGGMLDRRAVTFWEEFDPSQHGKDMYAMYGDPYGKSLCHAWGASPIYLLGRHFAGLRPTAPGYQTFEIKPELSEFHHLHTVLPIKGGTVTVVKDQHQLSVTASRAGGTLIVDGQRQSLEPNRTAVVPV
;
A
#
# COMPACT_ATOMS: atom_id res chain seq x y z
N LYS A 1 6.28 -9.04 -5.64
CA LYS A 1 6.21 -10.29 -6.45
C LYS A 1 7.27 -11.29 -6.01
N LEU A 2 8.52 -10.84 -5.84
CA LEU A 2 9.65 -11.69 -5.43
C LEU A 2 9.76 -11.90 -3.90
N GLY A 3 8.87 -11.34 -3.07
CA GLY A 3 8.98 -11.42 -1.61
C GLY A 3 9.81 -10.30 -0.97
N GLU A 4 10.33 -9.37 -1.76
CA GLU A 4 11.22 -8.27 -1.34
C GLU A 4 10.49 -7.11 -0.61
N GLN A 5 9.49 -7.40 0.22
CA GLN A 5 8.67 -6.36 0.86
C GLN A 5 9.50 -5.45 1.79
N HIS A 6 10.49 -6.00 2.50
CA HIS A 6 11.42 -5.23 3.33
C HIS A 6 12.17 -4.17 2.50
N ARG A 7 12.77 -4.57 1.37
CA ARG A 7 13.46 -3.63 0.47
C ARG A 7 12.51 -2.58 -0.10
N VAL A 8 11.30 -2.99 -0.51
CA VAL A 8 10.29 -2.04 -1.02
C VAL A 8 9.89 -1.04 0.06
N TYR A 9 9.75 -1.48 1.31
CA TYR A 9 9.44 -0.59 2.43
C TYR A 9 10.54 0.45 2.64
N GLN A 10 11.81 0.04 2.60
CA GLN A 10 12.91 1.00 2.71
C GLN A 10 12.91 2.03 1.56
N VAL A 11 12.66 1.58 0.32
CA VAL A 11 12.54 2.49 -0.83
C VAL A 11 11.34 3.45 -0.67
N LEU A 12 10.23 2.99 -0.10
CA LEU A 12 9.09 3.86 0.20
C LEU A 12 9.51 4.99 1.15
N LEU A 13 10.21 4.65 2.23
CA LEU A 13 10.71 5.62 3.20
C LEU A 13 11.73 6.57 2.59
N ASP A 14 12.73 6.06 1.87
CA ASP A 14 13.82 6.88 1.35
C ASP A 14 13.36 7.82 0.22
N TYR A 15 12.61 7.28 -0.74
CA TYR A 15 12.24 8.04 -1.94
C TYR A 15 11.12 9.04 -1.67
N TRP A 16 10.02 8.59 -1.06
CA TRP A 16 8.90 9.49 -0.75
C TRP A 16 9.15 10.30 0.52
N GLY A 17 9.81 9.73 1.53
CA GLY A 17 10.27 10.50 2.70
C GLY A 17 11.29 11.57 2.29
N GLY A 18 12.16 11.30 1.32
CA GLY A 18 13.07 12.31 0.77
C GLY A 18 12.36 13.51 0.12
N MET A 19 11.19 13.31 -0.49
CA MET A 19 10.33 14.42 -0.95
C MET A 19 9.72 15.16 0.25
N LEU A 20 9.24 14.44 1.28
CA LEU A 20 8.68 15.04 2.49
C LEU A 20 9.72 15.88 3.26
N ASP A 21 10.97 15.43 3.34
CA ASP A 21 12.09 16.17 3.93
C ASP A 21 12.34 17.50 3.21
N ARG A 22 11.98 17.55 1.92
CA ARG A 22 12.01 18.76 1.08
C ARG A 22 10.69 19.53 1.09
N ARG A 23 9.83 19.25 2.09
CA ARG A 23 8.54 19.90 2.35
C ARG A 23 7.51 19.69 1.24
N ALA A 24 7.60 18.61 0.49
CA ALA A 24 6.54 18.23 -0.44
C ALA A 24 5.22 18.01 0.32
N VAL A 25 4.13 18.62 -0.16
CA VAL A 25 2.75 18.41 0.35
C VAL A 25 1.90 17.56 -0.61
N THR A 26 2.45 17.27 -1.79
CA THR A 26 1.95 16.38 -2.84
C THR A 26 3.17 15.68 -3.47
N PHE A 27 2.98 14.51 -4.10
CA PHE A 27 4.09 13.81 -4.72
C PHE A 27 4.42 14.34 -6.12
N TRP A 28 5.72 14.46 -6.39
CA TRP A 28 6.23 15.13 -7.58
C TRP A 28 6.27 14.18 -8.78
N GLU A 29 6.38 14.77 -9.96
CA GLU A 29 6.53 14.04 -11.22
C GLU A 29 7.82 13.22 -11.26
N GLU A 30 8.90 13.77 -10.72
CA GLU A 30 10.18 13.08 -10.62
C GLU A 30 10.90 13.59 -9.37
N PHE A 31 11.53 12.68 -8.66
CA PHE A 31 12.43 13.01 -7.58
C PHE A 31 13.79 12.35 -7.77
N ASP A 32 14.83 13.17 -7.80
CA ASP A 32 16.22 12.73 -7.71
C ASP A 32 16.77 13.23 -6.37
N PRO A 33 17.11 12.32 -5.42
CA PRO A 33 17.59 12.71 -4.10
C PRO A 33 18.95 13.41 -4.14
N SER A 34 19.71 13.33 -5.24
CA SER A 34 21.00 14.01 -5.42
C SER A 34 20.86 15.46 -5.88
N GLN A 35 19.67 15.87 -6.36
CA GLN A 35 19.41 17.25 -6.75
C GLN A 35 19.13 18.12 -5.51
N HIS A 36 19.52 19.40 -5.60
CA HIS A 36 19.41 20.37 -4.52
C HIS A 36 18.94 21.73 -5.03
N GLY A 37 18.41 22.55 -4.12
CA GLY A 37 17.98 23.91 -4.44
C GLY A 37 16.95 23.96 -5.58
N LYS A 38 17.19 24.83 -6.55
CA LYS A 38 16.29 25.02 -7.69
C LYS A 38 16.28 23.85 -8.68
N ASP A 39 17.36 23.06 -8.74
CA ASP A 39 17.50 22.00 -9.74
C ASP A 39 16.48 20.89 -9.53
N MET A 40 16.01 20.71 -8.29
CA MET A 40 14.94 19.76 -7.95
C MET A 40 13.60 20.08 -8.63
N TYR A 41 13.35 21.35 -8.96
CA TYR A 41 12.09 21.80 -9.57
C TYR A 41 12.18 21.92 -11.10
N ALA A 42 13.38 21.76 -11.65
CA ALA A 42 13.60 21.88 -13.07
C ALA A 42 13.11 20.63 -13.81
N MET A 43 12.45 20.83 -14.94
CA MET A 43 12.08 19.76 -15.87
C MET A 43 11.82 20.38 -17.25
N TYR A 44 12.00 19.60 -18.32
CA TYR A 44 11.73 20.05 -19.69
C TYR A 44 12.49 21.32 -20.13
N GLY A 45 13.65 21.59 -19.52
CA GLY A 45 14.45 22.80 -19.78
C GLY A 45 13.95 24.07 -19.09
N ASP A 46 12.88 24.00 -18.29
CA ASP A 46 12.36 25.09 -17.48
C ASP A 46 12.76 24.91 -16.00
N PRO A 47 13.32 25.93 -15.32
CA PRO A 47 13.69 25.87 -13.90
C PRO A 47 12.57 25.48 -12.93
N TYR A 48 11.30 25.64 -13.32
CA TYR A 48 10.12 25.27 -12.53
C TYR A 48 9.12 24.43 -13.33
N GLY A 49 9.58 23.78 -14.41
CA GLY A 49 8.72 23.00 -15.31
C GLY A 49 8.20 21.70 -14.69
N LYS A 50 8.72 21.26 -13.54
CA LYS A 50 8.32 20.01 -12.90
C LYS A 50 6.94 20.14 -12.27
N SER A 51 6.04 19.19 -12.54
CA SER A 51 4.81 19.09 -11.75
C SER A 51 5.11 18.59 -10.34
N LEU A 52 4.82 19.40 -9.34
CA LEU A 52 4.96 19.03 -7.92
C LEU A 52 3.72 18.30 -7.37
N CYS A 53 2.73 18.02 -8.21
CA CYS A 53 1.53 17.27 -7.87
C CYS A 53 1.15 16.35 -9.03
N HIS A 54 1.86 15.23 -9.13
CA HIS A 54 1.73 14.30 -10.26
C HIS A 54 1.16 12.96 -9.80
N ALA A 55 0.12 12.48 -10.49
CA ALA A 55 -0.63 11.29 -10.08
C ALA A 55 0.23 10.02 -10.01
N TRP A 56 1.17 9.83 -10.94
CA TRP A 56 2.07 8.68 -10.91
C TRP A 56 3.03 8.68 -9.70
N GLY A 57 3.17 9.83 -9.04
CA GLY A 57 3.98 9.97 -7.82
C GLY A 57 3.31 9.29 -6.64
N ALA A 58 2.00 9.01 -6.72
CA ALA A 58 1.21 8.37 -5.66
C ALA A 58 1.32 6.83 -5.64
N SER A 59 2.40 6.27 -6.18
CA SER A 59 2.66 4.81 -6.15
C SER A 59 2.56 4.14 -4.77
N PRO A 60 2.88 4.79 -3.63
CA PRO A 60 2.73 4.18 -2.30
C PRO A 60 1.32 3.68 -2.01
N ILE A 61 0.28 4.36 -2.51
CA ILE A 61 -1.13 3.95 -2.31
C ILE A 61 -1.35 2.54 -2.86
N TYR A 62 -0.88 2.29 -4.08
CA TYR A 62 -1.00 0.97 -4.70
C TYR A 62 -0.14 -0.06 -3.98
N LEU A 63 1.11 0.26 -3.67
CA LEU A 63 2.04 -0.66 -3.02
C LEU A 63 1.51 -1.13 -1.66
N LEU A 64 1.06 -0.19 -0.82
CA LEU A 64 0.50 -0.49 0.50
C LEU A 64 -0.75 -1.37 0.40
N GLY A 65 -1.72 -1.03 -0.48
CA GLY A 65 -2.95 -1.81 -0.61
C GLY A 65 -2.75 -3.20 -1.24
N ARG A 66 -1.96 -3.28 -2.31
CA ARG A 66 -1.79 -4.50 -3.12
C ARG A 66 -0.73 -5.45 -2.60
N HIS A 67 0.35 -4.91 -2.02
CA HIS A 67 1.55 -5.68 -1.70
C HIS A 67 1.82 -5.82 -0.21
N PHE A 68 1.38 -4.89 0.63
CA PHE A 68 1.50 -5.00 2.09
C PHE A 68 0.20 -5.49 2.73
N ALA A 69 -0.90 -4.75 2.61
CA ALA A 69 -2.21 -5.24 3.05
C ALA A 69 -2.67 -6.46 2.24
N GLY A 70 -2.23 -6.55 0.98
CA GLY A 70 -2.25 -7.80 0.23
C GLY A 70 -3.57 -8.13 -0.47
N LEU A 71 -4.43 -7.14 -0.71
CA LEU A 71 -5.70 -7.36 -1.40
C LEU A 71 -5.50 -7.68 -2.89
N ARG A 72 -6.07 -8.81 -3.32
CA ARG A 72 -6.04 -9.21 -4.73
C ARG A 72 -7.37 -9.76 -5.23
N PRO A 73 -7.92 -9.25 -6.35
CA PRO A 73 -9.02 -9.95 -7.00
C PRO A 73 -8.49 -11.25 -7.60
N THR A 74 -9.23 -12.32 -7.40
CA THR A 74 -9.01 -13.62 -8.05
C THR A 74 -10.06 -13.90 -9.13
N ALA A 75 -11.11 -13.07 -9.20
CA ALA A 75 -12.09 -13.03 -10.28
C ALA A 75 -12.52 -11.57 -10.56
N PRO A 76 -13.06 -11.28 -11.77
CA PRO A 76 -13.46 -9.93 -12.16
C PRO A 76 -14.37 -9.23 -11.15
N GLY A 77 -14.10 -7.95 -10.91
CA GLY A 77 -14.89 -7.13 -9.98
C GLY A 77 -14.93 -7.68 -8.55
N TYR A 78 -13.87 -8.35 -8.08
CA TYR A 78 -13.83 -8.94 -6.74
C TYR A 78 -15.01 -9.88 -6.46
N GLN A 79 -15.44 -10.66 -7.46
CA GLN A 79 -16.37 -11.79 -7.21
C GLN A 79 -15.77 -12.77 -6.21
N THR A 80 -14.47 -13.05 -6.37
CA THR A 80 -13.61 -13.67 -5.36
C THR A 80 -12.32 -12.86 -5.24
N PHE A 81 -11.72 -12.91 -4.06
CA PHE A 81 -10.49 -12.21 -3.76
C PHE A 81 -9.73 -12.84 -2.60
N GLU A 82 -8.45 -12.51 -2.52
CA GLU A 82 -7.58 -12.90 -1.41
C GLU A 82 -7.02 -11.69 -0.67
N ILE A 83 -6.77 -11.88 0.61
CA ILE A 83 -5.95 -11.03 1.46
C ILE A 83 -4.73 -11.86 1.84
N LYS A 84 -3.57 -11.52 1.28
CA LYS A 84 -2.29 -12.11 1.66
C LYS A 84 -1.37 -11.02 2.22
N PRO A 85 -1.47 -10.74 3.53
CA PRO A 85 -0.78 -9.62 4.15
C PRO A 85 0.71 -9.94 4.37
N GLU A 86 1.53 -8.91 4.23
CA GLU A 86 2.99 -8.95 4.35
C GLU A 86 3.38 -7.74 5.20
N LEU A 87 3.26 -7.88 6.52
CA LEU A 87 3.19 -6.74 7.45
C LEU A 87 4.34 -6.69 8.46
N SER A 88 5.46 -7.38 8.23
CA SER A 88 6.61 -7.42 9.14
C SER A 88 7.11 -6.03 9.55
N GLU A 89 7.08 -5.07 8.63
CA GLU A 89 7.57 -3.70 8.82
C GLU A 89 6.63 -2.78 9.62
N PHE A 90 5.42 -3.26 9.97
CA PHE A 90 4.42 -2.45 10.66
C PHE A 90 4.14 -3.01 12.05
N HIS A 91 4.26 -2.19 13.09
CA HIS A 91 3.73 -2.56 14.41
C HIS A 91 2.21 -2.40 14.48
N HIS A 92 1.72 -1.29 13.93
CA HIS A 92 0.30 -0.99 13.85
C HIS A 92 -0.04 -0.56 12.42
N LEU A 93 -1.17 -1.06 11.92
CA LEU A 93 -1.71 -0.66 10.63
C LEU A 93 -3.23 -0.77 10.69
N HIS A 94 -3.94 0.24 10.19
CA HIS A 94 -5.37 0.15 9.93
C HIS A 94 -5.61 0.59 8.49
N THR A 95 -6.15 -0.31 7.66
CA THR A 95 -6.41 -0.03 6.25
C THR A 95 -7.79 -0.53 5.87
N VAL A 96 -8.55 0.33 5.16
CA VAL A 96 -9.83 -0.02 4.57
C VAL A 96 -9.68 0.03 3.05
N LEU A 97 -9.91 -1.09 2.40
CA LEU A 97 -9.71 -1.26 0.96
C LEU A 97 -11.06 -1.45 0.26
N PRO A 98 -11.38 -0.64 -0.76
CA PRO A 98 -12.63 -0.80 -1.49
C PRO A 98 -12.57 -2.03 -2.40
N ILE A 99 -13.68 -2.77 -2.44
CA ILE A 99 -13.97 -3.81 -3.43
C ILE A 99 -15.32 -3.51 -4.07
N LYS A 100 -15.66 -4.15 -5.20
CA LYS A 100 -16.98 -3.93 -5.82
C LYS A 100 -18.07 -4.37 -4.83
N GLY A 101 -18.96 -3.45 -4.47
CA GLY A 101 -20.08 -3.71 -3.56
C GLY A 101 -19.68 -3.97 -2.11
N GLY A 102 -18.49 -3.54 -1.66
CA GLY A 102 -18.08 -3.73 -0.27
C GLY A 102 -16.70 -3.17 0.06
N THR A 103 -16.20 -3.53 1.24
CA THR A 103 -14.86 -3.19 1.70
C THR A 103 -14.18 -4.39 2.34
N VAL A 104 -12.86 -4.31 2.45
CA VAL A 104 -12.06 -5.19 3.30
C VAL A 104 -11.26 -4.33 4.26
N THR A 105 -11.44 -4.56 5.56
CA THR A 105 -10.67 -3.89 6.61
C THR A 105 -9.58 -4.82 7.08
N VAL A 106 -8.34 -4.33 7.11
CA VAL A 106 -7.16 -5.03 7.58
C VAL A 106 -6.57 -4.22 8.74
N VAL A 107 -6.50 -4.82 9.91
CA VAL A 107 -5.95 -4.21 11.12
C VAL A 107 -4.82 -5.08 11.65
N LYS A 108 -3.62 -4.51 11.76
CA LYS A 108 -2.53 -5.11 12.53
C LYS A 108 -2.37 -4.35 13.83
N ASP A 109 -2.34 -5.07 14.92
CA ASP A 109 -1.98 -4.57 16.24
C ASP A 109 -0.92 -5.50 16.85
N GLN A 110 0.33 -5.05 16.83
CA GLN A 110 1.50 -5.83 17.24
C GLN A 110 1.54 -7.20 16.55
N HIS A 111 1.29 -8.27 17.31
CA HIS A 111 1.35 -9.67 16.88
C HIS A 111 -0.01 -10.25 16.50
N GLN A 112 -1.00 -9.38 16.28
CA GLN A 112 -2.35 -9.78 15.92
C GLN A 112 -2.79 -9.11 14.63
N LEU A 113 -3.37 -9.90 13.75
CA LEU A 113 -4.02 -9.46 12.52
C LEU A 113 -5.52 -9.73 12.64
N SER A 114 -6.31 -8.70 12.35
CA SER A 114 -7.76 -8.77 12.19
C SER A 114 -8.14 -8.41 10.76
N VAL A 115 -8.94 -9.24 10.11
CA VAL A 115 -9.43 -9.01 8.75
C VAL A 115 -10.94 -9.19 8.69
N THR A 116 -11.64 -8.17 8.18
CA THR A 116 -13.10 -8.18 8.02
C THR A 116 -13.44 -7.81 6.60
N ALA A 117 -14.13 -8.71 5.88
CA ALA A 117 -14.71 -8.42 4.58
C ALA A 117 -16.20 -8.14 4.73
N SER A 118 -16.72 -7.07 4.12
CA SER A 118 -18.14 -6.71 4.23
C SER A 118 -19.05 -7.60 3.35
N ARG A 119 -18.47 -8.48 2.53
CA ARG A 119 -19.18 -9.39 1.62
C ARG A 119 -18.40 -10.68 1.40
N ALA A 120 -19.08 -11.69 0.86
CA ALA A 120 -18.54 -13.01 0.61
C ALA A 120 -17.52 -13.01 -0.54
N GLY A 121 -16.78 -14.12 -0.68
CA GLY A 121 -15.80 -14.35 -1.74
C GLY A 121 -14.35 -14.07 -1.34
N GLY A 122 -14.12 -13.64 -0.09
CA GLY A 122 -12.79 -13.38 0.45
C GLY A 122 -12.12 -14.62 1.01
N THR A 123 -10.80 -14.72 0.82
CA THR A 123 -9.94 -15.70 1.50
C THR A 123 -8.77 -14.98 2.15
N LEU A 124 -8.55 -15.19 3.44
CA LEU A 124 -7.34 -14.78 4.14
C LEU A 124 -6.26 -15.87 3.98
N ILE A 125 -5.04 -15.46 3.67
CA ILE A 125 -3.88 -16.33 3.52
C ILE A 125 -2.76 -15.83 4.43
N VAL A 126 -2.44 -16.59 5.49
CA VAL A 126 -1.35 -16.29 6.43
C VAL A 126 -0.53 -17.57 6.62
N ASP A 127 0.80 -17.47 6.47
CA ASP A 127 1.73 -18.61 6.58
C ASP A 127 1.32 -19.85 5.76
N GLY A 128 0.73 -19.60 4.57
CA GLY A 128 0.23 -20.64 3.68
C GLY A 128 -1.12 -21.25 4.09
N GLN A 129 -1.61 -20.99 5.30
CA GLN A 129 -2.94 -21.38 5.75
C GLN A 129 -4.00 -20.51 5.08
N ARG A 130 -5.10 -21.15 4.65
CA ARG A 130 -6.20 -20.50 3.94
C ARG A 130 -7.45 -20.52 4.81
N GLN A 131 -8.06 -19.36 5.01
CA GLN A 131 -9.30 -19.20 5.76
C GLN A 131 -10.31 -18.40 4.93
N SER A 132 -11.53 -18.92 4.75
CA SER A 132 -12.62 -18.15 4.15
C SER A 132 -13.04 -16.99 5.05
N LEU A 133 -13.28 -15.82 4.45
CA LEU A 133 -13.80 -14.64 5.15
C LEU A 133 -15.33 -14.62 5.01
N GLU A 134 -16.02 -14.84 6.12
CA GLU A 134 -17.47 -14.69 6.19
C GLU A 134 -17.86 -13.21 6.22
N PRO A 135 -18.95 -12.80 5.52
CA PRO A 135 -19.38 -11.41 5.49
C PRO A 135 -19.56 -10.81 6.90
N ASN A 136 -18.95 -9.66 7.13
CA ASN A 136 -19.02 -8.88 8.37
C ASN A 136 -18.52 -9.61 9.63
N ARG A 137 -17.87 -10.77 9.48
CA ARG A 137 -17.20 -11.47 10.57
C ARG A 137 -15.72 -11.20 10.51
N THR A 138 -15.14 -10.80 11.64
CA THR A 138 -13.69 -10.59 11.75
C THR A 138 -12.98 -11.92 11.92
N ALA A 139 -12.04 -12.21 11.02
CA ALA A 139 -11.03 -13.25 11.22
C ALA A 139 -9.87 -12.66 12.02
N VAL A 140 -9.48 -13.32 13.10
CA VAL A 140 -8.37 -12.90 13.97
C VAL A 140 -7.32 -14.00 13.95
N VAL A 141 -6.08 -13.65 13.62
CA VAL A 141 -4.95 -14.57 13.54
C VAL A 141 -3.69 -13.94 14.14
N PRO A 142 -2.82 -14.72 14.80
CA PRO A 142 -1.51 -14.23 15.22
C PRO A 142 -0.61 -14.01 13.98
N VAL A 143 0.24 -12.97 14.00
CA VAL A 143 1.20 -12.61 12.94
C VAL A 143 2.49 -12.00 13.50
#